data_AF-A0A2G9S3I9-F1
#
_entry.id   AF-A0A2G9S3I9-F1
#
_cell.length_a   1.000
_cell.length_b   1.000
_cell.length_c   1.000
_cell.angle_alpha   90.00
_cell.angle_beta   90.00
_cell.angle_gamma   90.00
#
_symmetry.space_group_name_H-M   'P 1'
#
loop_
_entity.id
_entity.type
_entity.pdbx_description
1 polymer ?
#
loop_
_entity_poly.entity_id
_entity_poly.type
_entity_poly.pdbx_seq_one_letter_code
_entity_poly.pdbx_strand_id
1 'polypeptide(L)'
;MEALLNQWLWRQEYWLPPGVTWEDMKETENVHYPRPSHLFFGIPCALILTGLRFIFERFVALPLSKKMGIREKYKRKPSNKPILEDFYSKNGKHPTELEILSLSAECNMHIRQVEHWFRYRRNQDRSSTTKKFCEASWRFIIYLISFLIGVAVLIDKPWFWDQREFWTDYPYQVVHHQQIPWKLRM
;
A
#
# COMPACT_ATOMS: atom_id res chain seq x y z
N MET A 1 -0.09 -3.17 31.85
CA MET A 1 0.69 -3.36 30.59
C MET A 1 0.66 -2.12 29.72
N GLU A 2 -0.50 -1.52 29.46
CA GLU A 2 -0.61 -0.32 28.60
C GLU A 2 0.24 0.87 29.09
N ALA A 3 0.25 1.17 30.39
CA ALA A 3 1.06 2.27 30.93
C ALA A 3 2.58 2.09 30.73
N LEU A 4 3.08 0.86 30.87
CA LEU A 4 4.50 0.54 30.64
C LEU A 4 4.86 0.62 29.16
N LEU A 5 3.96 0.14 28.28
CA LEU A 5 4.16 0.19 26.84
C LEU A 5 4.11 1.65 26.33
N ASN A 6 3.20 2.46 26.87
CA ASN A 6 3.11 3.88 26.56
C ASN A 6 4.34 4.65 27.03
N GLN A 7 4.84 4.40 28.24
CA GLN A 7 6.08 4.99 28.75
C GLN A 7 7.31 4.57 27.95
N TRP A 8 7.38 3.30 27.52
CA TRP A 8 8.48 2.80 26.70
C TRP A 8 8.44 3.38 25.28
N LEU A 9 7.28 3.42 24.64
CA LEU A 9 7.10 3.92 23.28
C LEU A 9 7.38 5.43 23.18
N TRP A 10 6.94 6.22 24.16
CA TRP A 10 7.10 7.68 24.18
C TRP A 10 8.35 8.16 24.94
N ARG A 11 9.40 7.34 25.03
CA ARG A 11 10.69 7.81 25.55
C ARG A 11 11.24 8.96 24.70
N GLN A 12 11.66 10.04 25.34
CA GLN A 12 12.15 11.26 24.69
C GLN A 12 13.32 10.98 23.73
N GLU A 13 14.22 10.08 24.12
CA GLU A 13 15.41 9.68 23.34
C GLU A 13 15.11 9.14 21.94
N TYR A 14 13.92 8.56 21.71
CA TYR A 14 13.55 8.01 20.40
C TYR A 14 12.95 9.04 19.44
N TRP A 15 12.39 10.13 19.97
CA TRP A 15 11.58 11.07 19.20
C TRP A 15 12.17 12.48 19.16
N LEU A 16 13.00 12.86 20.15
CA LEU A 16 13.52 14.22 20.33
C LEU A 16 15.05 14.26 20.20
N PRO A 17 15.62 15.39 19.74
CA PRO A 17 17.06 15.61 19.77
C PRO A 17 17.60 15.71 21.20
N PRO A 18 18.91 15.48 21.42
CA PRO A 18 19.51 15.55 22.74
C PRO A 18 19.35 16.96 23.35
N GLY A 19 18.96 17.01 24.63
CA GLY A 19 18.77 18.27 25.36
C GLY A 19 17.35 18.86 25.28
N VAL A 20 16.40 18.17 24.66
CA VAL A 20 14.99 18.59 24.60
C VAL A 20 14.10 17.52 25.22
N THR A 21 13.19 17.95 26.09
CA THR A 21 12.24 17.07 26.78
C THR A 21 10.81 17.30 26.31
N TRP A 22 9.92 16.33 26.56
CA TRP A 22 8.48 16.53 26.34
C TRP A 22 7.89 17.64 27.22
N GLU A 23 8.58 18.03 28.29
CA GLU A 23 8.13 19.10 29.17
C GLU A 23 8.28 20.48 28.53
N ASP A 24 9.33 20.65 27.72
CA ASP A 24 9.59 21.88 26.96
C ASP A 24 8.56 22.09 25.83
N MET A 25 7.84 21.02 25.46
CA MET A 25 6.77 21.01 24.45
C MET A 25 5.36 20.97 25.07
N LYS A 26 5.20 21.35 26.35
CA LYS A 26 3.88 21.47 26.98
C LYS A 26 3.11 22.63 26.37
N GLU A 27 1.86 22.36 25.99
CA GLU A 27 0.98 23.38 25.43
C GLU A 27 0.76 24.53 26.42
N THR A 28 0.90 25.76 25.94
CA THR A 28 0.55 26.99 26.66
C THR A 28 -0.64 27.62 25.95
N GLU A 29 -1.40 28.54 26.59
CA GLU A 29 -2.63 29.15 26.03
C GLU A 29 -2.48 29.70 24.60
N ASN A 30 -1.26 30.06 24.19
CA ASN A 30 -0.96 30.63 22.87
C ASN A 30 -0.14 29.71 21.94
N VAL A 31 0.35 28.56 22.42
CA VAL A 31 1.31 27.72 21.70
C VAL A 31 0.91 26.24 21.76
N HIS A 32 0.64 25.66 20.59
CA HIS A 32 0.32 24.24 20.44
C HIS A 32 1.41 23.51 19.69
N TYR A 33 1.88 22.39 20.25
CA TYR A 33 2.87 21.52 19.62
C TYR A 33 2.21 20.24 19.09
N PRO A 34 2.74 19.63 18.02
CA PRO A 34 2.21 18.39 17.50
C PRO A 34 2.41 17.26 18.52
N ARG A 35 1.31 16.76 19.09
CA ARG A 35 1.36 15.63 20.01
C ARG A 35 1.70 14.32 19.30
N PRO A 36 2.53 13.46 19.90
CA PRO A 36 2.87 12.18 19.29
C PRO A 36 1.66 11.25 19.12
N SER A 37 0.63 11.39 19.96
CA SER A 37 -0.64 10.67 19.82
C SER A 37 -1.37 10.91 18.50
N HIS A 38 -1.08 12.01 17.78
CA HIS A 38 -1.66 12.25 16.46
C HIS A 38 -1.20 11.21 15.43
N LEU A 39 -0.09 10.50 15.65
CA LEU A 39 0.38 9.44 14.77
C LEU A 39 -0.66 8.31 14.63
N PHE A 40 -1.46 8.07 15.67
CA PHE A 40 -2.53 7.07 15.63
C PHE A 40 -3.65 7.41 14.65
N PHE A 41 -3.83 8.69 14.25
CA PHE A 41 -4.76 9.04 13.17
C PHE A 41 -4.34 8.45 11.81
N GLY A 42 -3.07 8.06 11.65
CA GLY A 42 -2.61 7.33 10.46
C GLY A 42 -3.32 5.99 10.26
N ILE A 43 -3.71 5.29 11.34
CA ILE A 43 -4.37 3.98 11.29
C ILE A 43 -5.78 4.07 10.67
N PRO A 44 -6.73 4.89 11.18
CA PRO A 44 -8.03 5.04 10.56
C PRO A 44 -7.92 5.61 9.15
N CYS A 45 -6.98 6.53 8.89
CA CYS A 45 -6.73 7.03 7.53
C CYS A 45 -6.32 5.90 6.57
N ALA A 46 -5.43 4.97 6.99
CA ALA A 46 -5.03 3.83 6.19
C ALA A 46 -6.21 2.87 5.88
N LEU A 47 -7.09 2.65 6.87
CA LEU A 47 -8.30 1.85 6.68
C LEU A 47 -9.26 2.52 5.68
N ILE A 48 -9.48 3.83 5.82
CA ILE A 48 -10.32 4.62 4.90
C ILE A 48 -9.75 4.57 3.48
N LEU A 49 -8.44 4.78 3.31
CA LEU A 49 -7.79 4.71 1.99
C LEU A 49 -7.88 3.30 1.39
N THR A 50 -7.80 2.27 2.20
CA THR A 50 -7.98 0.87 1.76
C THR A 50 -9.42 0.61 1.30
N GLY A 51 -10.40 1.12 2.04
CA GLY A 51 -11.81 1.06 1.65
C GLY A 51 -12.07 1.83 0.35
N LEU A 52 -11.52 3.03 0.22
CA LEU A 52 -11.62 3.85 -0.98
C LEU A 52 -11.00 3.15 -2.20
N ARG A 53 -9.84 2.49 -2.02
CA ARG A 53 -9.22 1.67 -3.05
C ARG A 53 -10.17 0.59 -3.55
N PHE A 54 -10.80 -0.13 -2.63
CA PHE A 54 -11.73 -1.21 -2.98
C PHE A 54 -12.94 -0.69 -3.77
N ILE A 55 -13.52 0.42 -3.32
CA ILE A 55 -14.64 1.10 -4.00
C ILE A 55 -14.21 1.56 -5.39
N PHE A 56 -13.07 2.25 -5.51
CA PHE A 56 -12.55 2.74 -6.78
C PHE A 56 -12.29 1.60 -7.78
N GLU A 57 -11.63 0.53 -7.34
CA GLU A 57 -11.37 -0.63 -8.18
C GLU A 57 -12.68 -1.23 -8.71
N ARG A 58 -13.66 -1.42 -7.83
CA ARG A 58 -14.93 -2.07 -8.17
C ARG A 58 -15.82 -1.22 -9.08
N PHE A 59 -15.96 0.07 -8.78
CA PHE A 59 -16.97 0.94 -9.39
C PHE A 59 -16.42 1.83 -10.52
N VAL A 60 -15.11 2.09 -10.56
CA VAL A 60 -14.51 3.00 -11.55
C VAL A 60 -13.52 2.27 -12.44
N ALA A 61 -12.52 1.61 -11.87
CA ALA A 61 -11.42 1.03 -12.65
C ALA A 61 -11.86 -0.16 -13.51
N LEU A 62 -12.65 -1.09 -12.97
CA LEU A 62 -13.19 -2.23 -13.72
C LEU A 62 -14.12 -1.85 -14.88
N PRO A 63 -15.11 -0.95 -14.74
CA PRO A 63 -15.90 -0.52 -15.89
C PRO A 63 -15.06 0.30 -16.87
N LEU A 64 -14.12 1.13 -16.40
CA LEU A 64 -13.22 1.87 -17.28
C LEU A 64 -12.34 0.95 -18.12
N SER A 65 -11.78 -0.11 -17.53
CA SER A 65 -10.97 -1.09 -18.25
C SER A 65 -11.76 -1.78 -19.36
N LYS A 66 -13.05 -2.09 -19.09
CA LYS A 66 -13.96 -2.67 -20.09
C LYS A 66 -14.26 -1.68 -21.21
N LYS A 67 -14.53 -0.41 -20.89
CA LYS A 67 -14.77 0.66 -21.88
C LYS A 67 -13.54 0.91 -22.77
N MET A 68 -12.33 0.85 -22.20
CA MET A 68 -11.07 0.97 -22.95
C MET A 68 -10.72 -0.28 -23.77
N GLY A 69 -11.58 -1.31 -23.77
CA GLY A 69 -11.35 -2.52 -24.55
C GLY A 69 -10.23 -3.41 -24.01
N ILE A 70 -9.84 -3.26 -22.74
CA ILE A 70 -8.85 -4.14 -22.10
C ILE A 70 -9.52 -5.51 -21.90
N ARG A 71 -9.29 -6.39 -22.87
CA ARG A 71 -9.79 -7.76 -22.84
C ARG A 71 -8.88 -8.61 -21.98
N GLU A 72 -9.48 -9.33 -21.04
CA GLU A 72 -8.77 -10.36 -20.31
C GLU A 72 -8.53 -11.54 -21.26
N LYS A 73 -7.25 -11.89 -21.48
CA LYS A 73 -6.92 -13.10 -22.23
C LYS A 73 -7.46 -14.29 -21.43
N TYR A 74 -8.39 -15.04 -22.01
CA TYR A 74 -8.94 -16.23 -21.37
C TYR A 74 -7.81 -17.19 -21.02
N LYS A 75 -7.64 -17.46 -19.72
CA LYS A 75 -6.65 -18.42 -19.21
C LYS A 75 -7.32 -19.77 -19.10
N ARG A 76 -6.96 -20.67 -20.01
CA ARG A 76 -7.44 -22.06 -19.97
C ARG A 76 -7.11 -22.68 -18.61
N LYS A 77 -8.13 -23.28 -17.97
CA LYS A 77 -7.92 -24.09 -16.78
C LYS A 77 -7.21 -25.38 -17.17
N PRO A 78 -6.13 -25.78 -16.47
CA PRO A 78 -5.53 -27.08 -16.67
C PRO A 78 -6.55 -28.17 -16.27
N SER A 79 -6.35 -29.38 -16.76
CA SER A 79 -7.18 -30.53 -16.38
C SER A 79 -7.13 -30.75 -14.87
N ASN A 80 -8.26 -31.10 -14.24
CA ASN A 80 -8.28 -31.34 -12.80
C ASN A 80 -7.56 -32.66 -12.48
N LYS A 81 -6.31 -32.57 -12.00
CA LYS A 81 -5.45 -33.70 -11.67
C LYS A 81 -4.80 -33.45 -10.30
N PRO A 82 -5.31 -34.08 -9.22
CA PRO A 82 -4.88 -33.77 -7.86
C PRO A 82 -3.40 -34.08 -7.62
N ILE A 83 -2.87 -35.16 -8.21
CA ILE A 83 -1.45 -35.52 -8.11
C ILE A 83 -0.53 -34.40 -8.63
N LEU A 84 -0.88 -33.78 -9.76
CA LEU A 84 -0.11 -32.68 -10.35
C LEU A 84 -0.23 -31.38 -9.54
N GLU A 85 -1.40 -31.09 -8.97
CA GLU A 85 -1.61 -29.93 -8.07
C GLU A 85 -0.85 -30.09 -6.74
N ASP A 86 -0.83 -31.30 -6.18
CA ASP A 86 -0.09 -31.63 -4.96
C ASP A 86 1.41 -31.44 -5.17
N PHE A 87 1.95 -31.95 -6.28
CA PHE A 87 3.34 -31.70 -6.66
C PHE A 87 3.61 -30.21 -6.86
N TYR A 88 2.73 -29.50 -7.59
CA TYR A 88 2.89 -28.07 -7.87
C TYR A 88 2.94 -27.21 -6.60
N SER A 89 2.15 -27.59 -5.58
CA SER A 89 2.05 -26.86 -4.32
C SER A 89 3.20 -27.17 -3.36
N LYS A 90 3.71 -28.42 -3.35
CA LYS A 90 4.72 -28.89 -2.38
C LYS A 90 6.15 -28.84 -2.92
N ASN A 91 6.38 -29.25 -4.17
CA ASN A 91 7.73 -29.49 -4.70
C ASN A 91 8.22 -28.34 -5.58
N GLY A 92 7.34 -27.76 -6.40
CA GLY A 92 7.67 -26.56 -7.18
C GLY A 92 6.92 -26.41 -8.49
N LYS A 93 7.12 -25.25 -9.13
CA LYS A 93 6.41 -24.85 -10.36
C LYS A 93 7.05 -25.38 -11.66
N HIS A 94 8.29 -25.83 -11.58
CA HIS A 94 9.14 -26.22 -12.71
C HIS A 94 9.74 -27.61 -12.44
N PRO A 95 9.04 -28.69 -12.80
CA PRO A 95 9.56 -30.04 -12.62
C PRO A 95 10.75 -30.32 -13.55
N THR A 96 11.69 -31.12 -13.06
CA THR A 96 12.83 -31.67 -13.81
C THR A 96 12.36 -32.80 -14.73
N GLU A 97 13.13 -33.15 -15.76
CA GLU A 97 12.78 -34.22 -16.71
C GLU A 97 12.45 -35.56 -16.03
N LEU A 98 13.24 -35.95 -15.01
CA LEU A 98 12.99 -37.17 -14.22
C LEU A 98 11.65 -37.12 -13.46
N GLU A 99 11.28 -35.95 -12.94
CA GLU A 99 10.02 -35.75 -12.21
C GLU A 99 8.82 -35.74 -13.16
N ILE A 100 9.00 -35.25 -14.39
CA ILE A 100 7.95 -35.32 -15.42
C ILE A 100 7.69 -36.79 -15.78
N LEU A 101 8.74 -37.62 -15.87
CA LEU A 101 8.60 -39.05 -16.14
C LEU A 101 7.87 -39.78 -15.01
N SER A 102 8.21 -39.52 -13.74
CA SER A 102 7.51 -40.13 -12.61
C SER A 102 6.04 -39.70 -12.56
N LEU A 103 5.75 -38.40 -12.72
CA LEU A 103 4.39 -37.88 -12.75
C LEU A 103 3.57 -38.40 -13.94
N SER A 104 4.22 -38.60 -15.10
CA SER A 104 3.61 -39.21 -16.29
C SER A 104 3.15 -40.63 -16.00
N ALA A 105 3.98 -41.43 -15.31
CA ALA A 105 3.64 -42.78 -14.89
C ALA A 105 2.52 -42.81 -13.83
N GLU A 106 2.59 -41.97 -12.81
CA GLU A 106 1.58 -41.89 -11.74
C GLU A 106 0.21 -41.43 -12.25
N CYS A 107 0.18 -40.44 -13.16
CA CYS A 107 -1.06 -39.86 -13.66
C CYS A 107 -1.65 -40.62 -14.86
N ASN A 108 -0.95 -41.64 -15.37
CA ASN A 108 -1.22 -42.32 -16.64
C ASN A 108 -1.46 -41.31 -17.79
N MET A 109 -0.55 -40.35 -17.92
CA MET A 109 -0.61 -39.27 -18.91
C MET A 109 0.65 -39.27 -19.76
N HIS A 110 0.56 -38.84 -21.01
CA HIS A 110 1.74 -38.68 -21.84
C HIS A 110 2.62 -37.52 -21.29
N ILE A 111 3.95 -37.65 -21.37
CA ILE A 111 4.95 -36.65 -20.94
C ILE A 111 4.56 -35.23 -21.38
N ARG A 112 4.32 -35.03 -22.68
CA ARG A 112 3.87 -33.74 -23.25
C ARG A 112 2.60 -33.16 -22.61
N GLN A 113 1.66 -34.02 -22.18
CA GLN A 113 0.44 -33.56 -21.51
C GLN A 113 0.74 -33.04 -20.10
N VAL A 114 1.67 -33.68 -19.39
CA VAL A 114 2.17 -33.21 -18.09
C VAL A 114 2.87 -31.86 -18.25
N GLU A 115 3.78 -31.72 -19.22
CA GLU A 115 4.44 -30.44 -19.52
C GLU A 115 3.44 -29.32 -19.88
N HIS A 116 2.47 -29.63 -20.74
CA HIS A 116 1.40 -28.71 -21.09
C HIS A 116 0.58 -28.29 -19.87
N TRP A 117 0.27 -29.24 -18.99
CA TRP A 117 -0.44 -28.98 -17.75
C TRP A 117 0.32 -27.96 -16.88
N PHE A 118 1.62 -28.19 -16.63
CA PHE A 118 2.46 -27.26 -15.86
C PHE A 118 2.58 -25.88 -16.52
N ARG A 119 2.63 -25.82 -17.87
CA ARG A 119 2.62 -24.56 -18.60
C ARG A 119 1.31 -23.81 -18.45
N TYR A 120 0.16 -24.48 -18.58
CA TYR A 120 -1.15 -23.86 -18.40
C TYR A 120 -1.35 -23.41 -16.95
N ARG A 121 -1.01 -24.25 -15.98
CA ARG A 121 -1.11 -23.94 -14.55
C ARG A 121 -0.29 -22.70 -14.16
N ARG A 122 0.96 -22.59 -14.64
CA ARG A 122 1.79 -21.38 -14.47
C ARG A 122 1.20 -20.16 -15.17
N ASN A 123 0.59 -20.33 -16.34
CA ASN A 123 -0.06 -19.23 -17.04
C ASN A 123 -1.33 -18.75 -16.33
N GLN A 124 -1.98 -19.61 -15.52
CA GLN A 124 -3.08 -19.20 -14.65
C GLN A 124 -2.64 -18.28 -13.52
N ASP A 125 -1.49 -18.57 -12.90
CA ASP A 125 -0.91 -17.79 -11.80
C ASP A 125 -0.53 -16.36 -12.21
N ARG A 126 -0.34 -16.10 -13.50
CA ARG A 126 -0.05 -14.74 -13.99
C ARG A 126 -1.21 -13.82 -13.59
N SER A 127 -0.92 -12.61 -13.11
CA SER A 127 -1.98 -11.61 -12.86
C SER A 127 -2.73 -11.25 -14.15
N SER A 128 -4.00 -10.88 -14.03
CA SER A 128 -4.78 -10.44 -15.19
C SER A 128 -4.40 -9.03 -15.63
N THR A 129 -4.47 -8.76 -16.93
CA THR A 129 -4.23 -7.43 -17.50
C THR A 129 -5.16 -6.39 -16.90
N THR A 130 -6.42 -6.77 -16.67
CA THR A 130 -7.43 -5.95 -15.98
C THR A 130 -7.01 -5.59 -14.55
N LYS A 131 -6.52 -6.56 -13.76
CA LYS A 131 -6.01 -6.28 -12.40
C LYS A 131 -4.83 -5.31 -12.42
N LYS A 132 -3.88 -5.50 -13.33
CA LYS A 132 -2.73 -4.59 -13.49
C LYS A 132 -3.18 -3.17 -13.86
N PHE A 133 -4.15 -3.04 -14.77
CA PHE A 133 -4.73 -1.75 -15.12
C PHE A 133 -5.40 -1.08 -13.91
N CYS A 134 -6.23 -1.82 -13.17
CA CYS A 134 -6.89 -1.28 -11.99
C CYS A 134 -5.89 -0.78 -10.95
N GLU A 135 -4.84 -1.56 -10.68
CA GLU A 135 -3.76 -1.16 -9.79
C GLU A 135 -3.02 0.08 -10.27
N ALA A 136 -2.65 0.14 -11.56
CA ALA A 136 -1.98 1.29 -12.15
C ALA A 136 -2.85 2.55 -12.09
N SER A 137 -4.14 2.43 -12.42
CA SER A 137 -5.09 3.55 -12.38
C SER A 137 -5.29 4.11 -10.98
N TRP A 138 -5.36 3.24 -9.96
CA TRP A 138 -5.43 3.65 -8.56
C TRP A 138 -4.19 4.43 -8.12
N ARG A 139 -2.99 3.89 -8.43
CA ARG A 139 -1.73 4.58 -8.14
C ARG A 139 -1.67 5.95 -8.81
N PHE A 140 -2.04 6.02 -10.08
CA PHE A 140 -2.08 7.28 -10.83
C PHE A 140 -2.98 8.32 -10.15
N ILE A 141 -4.22 7.95 -9.81
CA ILE A 141 -5.18 8.89 -9.19
C ILE A 141 -4.74 9.30 -7.79
N ILE A 142 -4.28 8.36 -6.96
CA ILE A 142 -3.80 8.70 -5.62
C ILE A 142 -2.60 9.64 -5.68
N TYR A 143 -1.62 9.37 -6.54
CA TYR A 143 -0.46 10.26 -6.65
C TYR A 143 -0.83 11.62 -7.23
N LEU A 144 -1.73 11.66 -8.22
CA LEU A 144 -2.21 12.91 -8.78
C LEU A 144 -2.93 13.76 -7.72
N ILE A 145 -3.86 13.15 -6.97
CA ILE A 145 -4.59 13.85 -5.90
C ILE A 145 -3.64 14.30 -4.79
N SER A 146 -2.77 13.42 -4.31
CA SER A 146 -1.79 13.77 -3.27
C SER A 146 -0.85 14.89 -3.71
N PHE A 147 -0.43 14.90 -4.98
CA PHE A 147 0.37 15.98 -5.55
C PHE A 147 -0.41 17.31 -5.57
N LEU A 148 -1.63 17.31 -6.07
CA LEU A 148 -2.48 18.51 -6.12
C LEU A 148 -2.79 19.05 -4.72
N ILE A 149 -3.12 18.17 -3.77
CA ILE A 149 -3.34 18.56 -2.36
C ILE A 149 -2.05 19.10 -1.76
N GLY A 150 -0.91 18.44 -1.99
CA GLY A 150 0.39 18.89 -1.50
C GLY A 150 0.74 20.30 -1.99
N VAL A 151 0.58 20.55 -3.29
CA VAL A 151 0.75 21.90 -3.86
C VAL A 151 -0.23 22.89 -3.24
N ALA A 152 -1.54 22.56 -3.18
CA ALA A 152 -2.54 23.47 -2.65
C ALA A 152 -2.33 23.82 -1.17
N VAL A 153 -1.83 22.89 -0.34
CA VAL A 153 -1.57 23.11 1.09
C VAL A 153 -0.26 23.88 1.31
N LEU A 154 0.73 23.68 0.45
CA LEU A 154 2.07 24.23 0.64
C LEU A 154 2.30 25.56 -0.09
N ILE A 155 1.53 25.89 -1.13
CA ILE A 155 1.80 27.07 -1.97
C ILE A 155 1.82 28.40 -1.20
N ASP A 156 0.98 28.50 -0.16
CA ASP A 156 0.88 29.68 0.70
C ASP A 156 1.94 29.70 1.82
N LYS A 157 2.82 28.69 1.89
CA LYS A 157 3.81 28.55 2.95
C LYS A 157 5.17 29.06 2.49
N PRO A 158 5.91 29.81 3.34
CA PRO A 158 7.22 30.35 2.96
C PRO A 158 8.23 29.25 2.61
N TRP A 159 8.16 28.11 3.31
CA TRP A 159 9.04 26.96 3.08
C TRP A 159 8.79 26.22 1.75
N PHE A 160 7.70 26.51 1.04
CA PHE A 160 7.51 26.01 -0.32
C PHE A 160 8.40 26.75 -1.32
N TRP A 161 8.74 28.02 -1.04
CA TRP A 161 9.56 28.87 -1.89
C TRP A 161 11.02 28.93 -1.43
N ASP A 162 11.28 28.90 -0.12
CA ASP A 162 12.62 28.79 0.45
C ASP A 162 12.70 27.64 1.46
N GLN A 163 13.38 26.56 1.09
CA GLN A 163 13.53 25.37 1.94
C GLN A 163 14.28 25.66 3.26
N ARG A 164 15.02 26.77 3.37
CA ARG A 164 15.72 27.15 4.62
C ARG A 164 14.74 27.46 5.75
N GLU A 165 13.59 28.04 5.41
CA GLU A 165 12.53 28.40 6.36
C GLU A 165 11.90 27.18 7.03
N PHE A 166 12.07 25.98 6.46
CA PHE A 166 11.58 24.75 7.09
C PHE A 166 12.27 24.45 8.42
N TRP A 167 13.54 24.83 8.55
CA TRP A 167 14.35 24.55 9.74
C TRP A 167 14.38 25.70 10.74
N THR A 168 13.74 26.82 10.42
CA THR A 168 13.58 27.93 11.34
C THR A 168 12.86 27.42 12.60
N ASP A 169 13.47 27.69 13.76
CA ASP A 169 12.96 27.32 15.08
C ASP A 169 12.87 25.80 15.38
N TYR A 170 13.46 24.92 14.56
CA TYR A 170 13.56 23.50 14.92
C TYR A 170 14.38 23.32 16.22
N PRO A 171 13.93 22.52 17.21
CA PRO A 171 12.78 21.61 17.19
C PRO A 171 11.45 22.19 17.73
N TYR A 172 11.39 23.47 18.06
CA TYR A 172 10.21 24.17 18.62
C TYR A 172 9.24 24.67 17.54
N GLN A 173 8.78 23.76 16.69
CA GLN A 173 7.85 24.10 15.62
C GLN A 173 6.41 24.21 16.15
N VAL A 174 5.92 25.42 16.27
CA VAL A 174 4.57 25.72 16.77
C VAL A 174 3.52 25.51 15.68
N VAL A 175 2.44 24.82 16.01
CA VAL A 175 1.28 24.67 15.13
C VAL A 175 0.43 25.93 15.24
N HIS A 176 0.58 26.84 14.28
CA HIS A 176 -0.26 28.04 14.26
C HIS A 176 -1.72 27.67 13.96
N HIS A 177 -2.63 27.94 14.90
CA HIS A 177 -4.07 27.66 14.73
C HIS A 177 -4.71 28.35 13.51
N GLN A 178 -4.12 29.43 13.01
CA GLN A 178 -4.58 30.15 11.81
C GLN A 178 -4.10 29.54 10.48
N GLN A 179 -3.21 28.54 10.50
CA GLN A 179 -2.59 27.99 9.29
C GLN A 179 -3.36 26.86 8.61
N ILE A 180 -4.50 26.43 9.18
CA ILE A 180 -5.41 25.43 8.59
C ILE A 180 -6.66 26.16 8.06
N PRO A 181 -6.75 26.46 6.76
CA PRO A 181 -7.85 27.24 6.19
C PRO A 181 -9.22 26.52 6.25
N TRP A 182 -9.26 25.25 6.66
CA TRP A 182 -10.47 24.41 6.68
C TRP A 182 -11.21 24.37 8.01
N LYS A 183 -11.09 25.40 8.88
CA LYS A 183 -12.12 25.60 9.91
C LYS A 183 -13.41 25.99 9.20
N LEU A 184 -14.20 24.96 8.86
CA LEU A 184 -15.62 25.05 8.57
C LEU A 184 -16.23 25.96 9.63
N ARG A 185 -16.71 27.10 9.15
CA ARG A 185 -17.54 28.03 9.90
C ARG A 185 -18.89 27.34 10.09
N MET A 186 -19.03 26.61 11.19
CA MET A 186 -20.30 26.22 11.79
C MET A 186 -20.32 26.76 13.22
#